data_AF-A0A941P2G1-F1
#
_entry.id   AF-A0A941P2G1-F1
#
_cell.length_a   1.000
_cell.length_b   1.000
_cell.length_c   1.000
_cell.angle_alpha   90.00
_cell.angle_beta   90.00
_cell.angle_gamma   90.00
#
_symmetry.space_group_name_H-M   'P 1'
#
loop_
_entity.id
_entity.type
_entity.pdbx_description
1 polymer ?
#
loop_
_entity_poly.entity_id
_entity_poly.type
_entity_poly.pdbx_seq_one_letter_code
_entity_poly.pdbx_strand_id
1 'polypeptide(L)' 'IVAQWLSSFGVSTQGVADARAESLVWALERGSRSGRVAYQFARDYAGRHDLRP' A
#
# COMPACT_ATOMS: atom_id res chain seq x y z
N ILE A 1 -3.26 5.69 -6.84
CA ILE A 1 -2.00 5.02 -7.26
C ILE A 1 -1.58 3.88 -6.32
N VAL A 2 -1.76 3.99 -4.99
CA VAL A 2 -1.47 2.88 -4.06
C VAL A 2 -2.26 1.61 -4.41
N ALA A 3 -3.57 1.74 -4.66
CA ALA A 3 -4.42 0.61 -5.04
C ALA A 3 -3.90 -0.15 -6.28
N GLN A 4 -3.41 0.56 -7.30
CA GLN A 4 -2.81 -0.06 -8.49
C GLN A 4 -1.59 -0.91 -8.11
N TRP A 5 -0.68 -0.39 -7.29
CA TRP A 5 0.49 -1.13 -6.86
C TRP A 5 0.13 -2.33 -5.99
N LEU A 6 -0.80 -2.17 -5.05
CA LEU A 6 -1.28 -3.27 -4.21
C LEU A 6 -1.90 -4.40 -5.05
N SER A 7 -2.73 -4.06 -6.04
CA SER A 7 -3.24 -5.03 -7.01
C SER A 7 -2.13 -5.71 -7.80
N SER A 8 -1.10 -4.98 -8.23
CA SER A 8 0.08 -5.58 -8.90
C SER A 8 0.89 -6.50 -7.99
N PHE A 9 0.86 -6.29 -6.67
CA PHE A 9 1.45 -7.19 -5.68
C PHE A 9 0.53 -8.35 -5.27
N GLY A 10 -0.65 -8.49 -5.89
CA GLY A 10 -1.59 -9.57 -5.60
C GLY A 10 -2.39 -9.39 -4.32
N VAL A 11 -2.38 -8.19 -3.70
CA VAL A 11 -3.21 -7.89 -2.55
C VAL A 11 -4.69 -7.93 -2.96
N SER A 12 -5.51 -8.63 -2.18
CA SER A 12 -6.95 -8.79 -2.46
C SER A 12 -7.67 -7.45 -2.48
N THR A 13 -8.84 -7.40 -3.12
CA THR A 13 -9.69 -6.20 -3.14
C THR A 13 -10.04 -5.71 -1.74
N GLN A 14 -10.25 -6.64 -0.80
CA GLN A 14 -10.45 -6.30 0.61
C GLN A 14 -9.19 -5.72 1.24
N GLY A 15 -8.03 -6.35 1.04
CA GLY A 15 -6.75 -5.81 1.52
C GLY A 15 -6.43 -4.42 0.95
N VAL A 16 -6.83 -4.14 -0.29
CA VAL A 16 -6.72 -2.80 -0.90
C VAL A 16 -7.64 -1.79 -0.20
N ALA A 17 -8.86 -2.19 0.17
CA ALA A 17 -9.78 -1.34 0.91
C ALA A 17 -9.25 -1.03 2.31
N ASP A 18 -8.73 -2.06 3.00
CA ASP A 18 -8.15 -1.96 4.35
C ASP A 18 -6.90 -1.06 4.37
N ALA A 19 -6.06 -1.14 3.34
CA ALA A 19 -4.85 -0.33 3.20
C ALA A 19 -5.12 1.19 3.05
N ARG A 20 -6.36 1.61 2.76
CA ARG A 20 -6.66 2.99 2.38
C ARG A 20 -6.29 3.99 3.47
N ALA A 21 -6.70 3.76 4.71
CA ALA A 21 -6.44 4.67 5.82
C ALA A 21 -4.94 4.78 6.12
N GLU A 22 -4.24 3.64 6.18
CA GLU A 22 -2.80 3.60 6.44
C GLU A 22 -2.00 4.29 5.32
N SER A 23 -2.39 4.10 4.06
CA SER A 23 -1.73 4.75 2.93
C SER A 23 -1.80 6.28 2.97
N LEU A 24 -2.86 6.83 3.57
CA LEU A 24 -3.03 8.27 3.75
C LEU A 24 -2.10 8.79 4.85
N VAL A 25 -2.02 8.08 5.97
CA VAL A 25 -1.10 8.41 7.07
C VAL A 25 0.35 8.37 6.58
N TRP A 26 0.74 7.30 5.88
CA TRP A 26 2.08 7.15 5.31
C TRP A 26 2.47 8.32 4.39
N ALA A 27 1.53 8.79 3.55
CA ALA A 27 1.77 9.93 2.66
C ALA A 27 1.92 11.26 3.42
N LEU A 28 1.17 11.44 4.51
CA LEU A 28 1.23 12.63 5.36
C LEU A 28 2.56 12.70 6.13
N GLU A 29 2.99 11.60 6.75
CA GLU A 29 4.25 11.51 7.50
C GLU A 29 5.47 11.83 6.62
N ARG A 30 5.41 11.46 5.34
CA ARG A 30 6.49 11.73 4.37
C ARG A 30 6.32 13.04 3.60
N GLY A 31 5.23 13.77 3.83
CA GLY A 31 4.92 15.01 3.12
C GLY A 31 4.82 14.84 1.59
N SER A 32 4.46 13.65 1.09
CA SER A 32 4.47 13.36 -0.35
C SER A 32 3.42 12.33 -0.77
N ARG A 33 2.75 12.62 -1.89
CA ARG A 33 1.76 11.75 -2.55
C ARG A 33 2.22 11.21 -3.91
N SER A 34 3.54 11.15 -4.12
CA SER A 34 4.13 10.74 -5.40
C SER A 34 3.98 9.24 -5.71
N GLY A 35 4.12 8.89 -6.99
CA GLY A 35 4.26 7.52 -7.48
C GLY A 35 5.23 6.66 -6.67
N ARG A 36 6.39 7.24 -6.35
CA ARG A 36 7.47 6.56 -5.64
C ARG A 36 7.11 6.25 -4.19
N VAL A 37 6.49 7.18 -3.47
CA VAL A 37 6.06 6.97 -2.08
C VAL A 37 4.92 5.95 -2.01
N ALA A 38 3.98 5.99 -2.96
CA ALA A 38 2.93 4.99 -3.06
C ALA A 38 3.47 3.58 -3.31
N TYR A 39 4.50 3.44 -4.15
CA TYR A 39 5.18 2.15 -4.37
C TYR A 39 5.86 1.63 -3.10
N GLN A 40 6.54 2.50 -2.33
CA GLN A 40 7.16 2.12 -1.06
C GLN A 40 6.14 1.60 -0.05
N PHE A 41 5.04 2.33 0.14
CA PHE A 41 3.93 1.88 0.98
C PHE A 41 3.38 0.54 0.51
N ALA A 42 3.07 0.41 -0.79
CA ALA A 42 2.47 -0.81 -1.32
C ALA A 42 3.38 -2.04 -1.17
N ARG A 43 4.69 -1.87 -1.32
CA ARG A 43 5.68 -2.94 -1.12
C ARG A 43 5.80 -3.35 0.35
N ASP A 44 5.80 -2.38 1.27
CA ASP A 44 5.81 -2.64 2.72
C ASP A 44 4.54 -3.36 3.16
N TYR A 45 3.38 -2.82 2.80
CA TYR A 45 2.08 -3.39 3.10
C TYR A 45 1.95 -4.83 2.57
N ALA A 46 2.29 -5.06 1.30
CA ALA A 46 2.25 -6.41 0.73
C ALA A 46 3.15 -7.38 1.50
N GLY A 47 4.39 -6.98 1.84
CA GLY A 47 5.31 -7.84 2.60
C GLY A 47 4.83 -8.20 4.01
N ARG A 48 4.16 -7.29 4.71
CA ARG A 48 3.60 -7.56 6.05
C ARG A 48 2.34 -8.42 6.03
N HIS A 49 1.58 -8.35 4.93
CA HIS A 49 0.30 -9.04 4.77
C HIS A 49 0.39 -10.32 3.92
N ASP A 50 1.55 -10.64 3.33
CA ASP A 50 1.84 -11.87 2.58
C ASP A 50 2.54 -12.95 3.43
N LEU A 51 2.33 -12.93 4.76
CA LEU A 51 2.63 -14.11 5.59
C LEU A 51 1.60 -15.21 5.26
N ARG A 52 1.83 -15.87 4.13
CA ARG A 52 1.31 -17.21 3.87
C ARG A 52 1.93 -18.14 4.93
N PRO A 53 1.15 -18.99 5.62
CA PRO A 53 1.73 -20.15 6.30
C PRO A 53 2.46 -21.06 5.30
#